data_AF-A0A4R0JZR7-F1
#
_entry.id   AF-A0A4R0JZR7-F1
#
_cell.length_a   1.000
_cell.length_b   1.000
_cell.length_c   1.000
_cell.angle_alpha   90.00
_cell.angle_beta   90.00
_cell.angle_gamma   90.00
#
_symmetry.space_group_name_H-M   'P 1'
#
loop_
_entity.id
_entity.type
_entity.pdbx_description
1 polymer ?
#
loop_
_entity_poly.entity_id
_entity_poly.type
_entity_poly.pdbx_seq_one_letter_code
_entity_poly.pdbx_strand_id
1 'polypeptide(L)'
;MLFARGTGRLGYSVGSADTGGAQVVRPETDRDRVRYWRDRDWLTYAVHELPTGVLDGPHAATASQCHEMLAGLEEFSRLCTRLGLDDHEEFIEGCRWHFEHYPHYLSRHRHFADYEKYTRDRSGPVRVVDPPPPPRWLERP
;
A
#
# COMPACT_ATOMS: atom_id res chain seq x y z
N MET A 1 -1.54 50.01 -39.49
CA MET A 1 -0.11 50.30 -39.28
C MET A 1 0.69 49.05 -39.61
N LEU A 2 1.48 49.10 -40.69
CA LEU A 2 2.34 48.01 -41.17
C LEU A 2 3.77 48.18 -40.61
N PHE A 3 4.35 47.09 -40.12
CA PHE A 3 5.79 46.83 -40.01
C PHE A 3 5.97 45.38 -40.54
N ALA A 4 6.61 45.10 -41.68
CA ALA A 4 8.02 45.20 -42.07
C ALA A 4 8.83 43.91 -41.79
N ARG A 5 9.36 43.32 -42.89
CA ARG A 5 10.55 42.42 -43.03
C ARG A 5 10.38 40.98 -42.48
N GLY A 6 10.83 39.90 -43.11
CA GLY A 6 11.82 39.70 -44.17
C GLY A 6 12.91 38.74 -43.69
N THR A 7 13.07 37.61 -44.38
CA THR A 7 14.23 36.67 -44.42
C THR A 7 14.42 35.67 -43.28
N GLY A 8 14.78 34.42 -43.65
CA GLY A 8 15.42 33.46 -42.72
C GLY A 8 15.06 31.98 -42.91
N ARG A 9 15.63 31.33 -43.93
CA ARG A 9 15.64 29.88 -44.14
C ARG A 9 16.60 29.23 -43.15
N LEU A 10 16.17 28.23 -42.37
CA LEU A 10 17.01 27.10 -41.92
C LEU A 10 16.10 25.89 -41.68
N GLY A 11 16.13 24.95 -42.62
CA GLY A 11 15.57 23.63 -42.42
C GLY A 11 16.49 22.84 -41.50
N TYR A 12 15.91 22.19 -40.50
CA TYR A 12 16.52 21.08 -39.80
C TYR A 12 15.59 19.89 -39.99
N SER A 13 16.07 18.92 -40.76
CA SER A 13 15.54 17.56 -40.75
C SER A 13 16.28 16.84 -39.63
N VAL A 14 15.56 16.33 -38.64
CA VAL A 14 16.11 15.41 -37.65
C VAL A 14 15.15 14.24 -37.50
N GLY A 15 15.58 13.13 -38.08
CA GLY A 15 15.66 11.83 -37.41
C GLY A 15 14.39 11.31 -36.76
N SER A 16 13.80 10.31 -37.43
CA SER A 16 12.98 9.23 -36.87
C SER A 16 13.25 8.98 -35.40
N ALA A 17 12.26 9.28 -34.54
CA ALA A 17 12.28 8.89 -33.15
C ALA A 17 11.94 7.40 -33.06
N ASP A 18 12.97 6.62 -32.77
CA ASP A 18 12.86 5.23 -32.40
C ASP A 18 12.00 5.10 -31.13
N THR A 19 11.06 4.17 -31.16
CA THR A 19 10.07 3.92 -30.12
C THR A 19 10.71 3.04 -29.05
N GLY A 20 11.46 3.67 -28.15
CA GLY A 20 11.96 3.04 -26.93
C GLY A 20 11.22 3.62 -25.73
N GLY A 21 10.20 2.91 -25.24
CA GLY A 21 9.42 3.32 -24.06
C GLY A 21 10.32 3.65 -22.89
N ALA A 22 10.47 4.94 -22.60
CA ALA A 22 11.09 5.40 -21.38
C ALA A 22 10.26 4.88 -20.21
N GLN A 23 10.75 3.85 -19.54
CA GLN A 23 10.39 3.57 -18.16
C GLN A 23 10.63 4.88 -17.41
N VAL A 24 9.55 5.57 -17.06
CA VAL A 24 9.58 6.77 -16.23
C VAL A 24 9.93 6.29 -14.82
N VAL A 25 11.20 5.99 -14.59
CA VAL A 25 11.75 5.74 -13.26
C VAL A 25 11.72 7.09 -12.55
N ARG A 26 10.62 7.37 -11.85
CA ARG A 26 10.56 8.52 -10.95
C ARG A 26 11.56 8.22 -9.83
N PRO A 27 12.52 9.09 -9.52
CA PRO A 27 13.41 8.85 -8.41
C PRO A 27 12.57 8.78 -7.14
N GLU A 28 12.46 7.58 -6.57
CA GLU A 28 11.92 7.39 -5.25
C GLU A 28 12.73 8.23 -4.25
N THR A 29 12.03 8.95 -3.37
CA THR A 29 12.71 9.74 -2.36
C THR A 29 13.19 8.82 -1.25
N ASP A 30 14.34 9.10 -0.61
CA ASP A 30 14.79 8.36 0.58
C ASP A 30 13.69 8.32 1.66
N ARG A 31 12.86 9.37 1.72
CA ARG A 31 11.67 9.43 2.58
C ARG A 31 10.62 8.36 2.22
N ASP A 32 10.33 8.15 0.94
CA ASP A 32 9.36 7.14 0.52
C ASP A 32 9.89 5.72 0.80
N ARG A 33 11.19 5.49 0.63
CA ARG A 33 11.83 4.20 0.99
C ARG A 33 11.75 3.92 2.48
N VAL A 34 12.10 4.90 3.33
CA VAL A 34 12.00 4.77 4.79
C VAL A 34 10.54 4.53 5.23
N ARG A 35 9.59 5.27 4.64
CA ARG A 35 8.16 5.08 4.95
C ARG A 35 7.68 3.70 4.56
N TYR A 36 8.06 3.21 3.38
CA TYR A 36 7.66 1.89 2.90
C TYR A 36 8.04 0.80 3.91
N TRP A 37 9.30 0.79 4.34
CA TRP A 37 9.78 -0.22 5.28
C TRP A 37 9.12 -0.12 6.64
N ARG A 38 8.98 1.09 7.18
CA ARG A 38 8.28 1.33 8.45
C ARG A 38 6.84 0.82 8.39
N ASP A 39 6.10 1.18 7.35
CA ASP A 39 4.67 0.88 7.22
C ASP A 39 4.46 -0.61 6.90
N ARG A 40 5.29 -1.21 6.05
CA ARG A 40 5.30 -2.66 5.79
C ARG A 40 5.52 -3.45 7.07
N ASP A 41 6.54 -3.09 7.84
CA ASP A 41 6.89 -3.80 9.08
C ASP A 41 5.78 -3.66 10.13
N TRP A 42 5.24 -2.44 10.28
CA TRP A 42 4.12 -2.20 11.19
C TRP A 42 2.86 -2.97 10.77
N LEU A 43 2.49 -2.99 9.49
CA LEU A 43 1.32 -3.77 9.03
C LEU A 43 1.52 -5.27 9.22
N THR A 44 2.73 -5.78 8.92
CA THR A 44 3.07 -7.19 9.15
C THR A 44 2.94 -7.54 10.63
N TYR A 45 3.45 -6.67 11.51
CA TYR A 45 3.28 -6.80 12.95
C TYR A 45 1.82 -6.66 13.38
N ALA A 46 1.03 -5.78 12.79
CA ALA A 46 -0.35 -5.57 13.19
C ALA A 46 -1.23 -6.83 13.01
N VAL A 47 -0.88 -7.68 12.04
CA VAL A 47 -1.65 -8.89 11.69
C VAL A 47 -0.98 -10.21 12.10
N HIS A 48 0.17 -10.17 12.78
CA HIS A 48 1.01 -11.36 13.02
C HIS A 48 0.37 -12.42 13.95
N GLU A 49 -0.54 -12.02 14.84
CA GLU A 49 -1.22 -12.96 15.74
C GLU A 49 -2.49 -13.57 15.13
N LEU A 50 -2.86 -13.22 13.89
CA LEU A 50 -4.01 -13.86 13.25
C LEU A 50 -3.82 -15.39 13.16
N PRO A 51 -4.88 -16.18 13.49
CA PRO A 51 -6.26 -15.77 13.75
C PRO A 51 -6.66 -15.62 15.22
N THR A 52 -5.71 -15.52 16.18
CA THR A 52 -6.04 -15.42 17.62
C THR A 52 -6.91 -14.20 17.94
N GLY A 53 -6.91 -13.21 17.04
CA GLY A 53 -7.71 -12.00 17.18
C GLY A 53 -7.07 -11.00 18.11
N VAL A 54 -5.75 -10.87 18.05
CA VAL A 54 -4.98 -9.81 18.69
C VAL A 54 -4.34 -8.99 17.57
N LEU A 55 -4.90 -7.82 17.30
CA LEU A 55 -4.36 -6.89 16.29
C LEU A 55 -3.52 -5.80 16.96
N ASP A 56 -2.47 -5.34 16.28
CA ASP A 56 -1.64 -4.19 16.69
C ASP A 56 -1.00 -4.33 18.09
N GLY A 57 -0.42 -5.51 18.35
CA GLY A 57 0.36 -5.79 19.55
C GLY A 57 -0.42 -6.37 20.73
N PRO A 58 0.24 -6.55 21.89
CA PRO A 58 -0.19 -7.49 22.94
C PRO A 58 -1.47 -7.09 23.67
N HIS A 59 -1.94 -5.85 23.50
CA HIS A 59 -3.14 -5.34 24.15
C HIS A 59 -4.39 -5.39 23.28
N ALA A 60 -4.27 -5.88 22.04
CA ALA A 60 -5.29 -5.80 21.01
C ALA A 60 -5.71 -4.36 20.66
N ALA A 61 -5.94 -4.11 19.38
CA ALA A 61 -6.41 -2.82 18.91
C ALA A 61 -7.79 -2.49 19.52
N THR A 62 -7.98 -1.25 19.93
CA THR A 62 -9.31 -0.69 20.21
C THR A 62 -10.04 -0.35 18.91
N ALA A 63 -11.34 -0.08 18.99
CA ALA A 63 -12.10 0.41 17.83
C ALA A 63 -11.53 1.72 17.26
N SER A 64 -11.01 2.63 18.11
CA SER A 64 -10.35 3.86 17.66
C SER A 64 -9.06 3.55 16.91
N GLN A 65 -8.22 2.67 17.47
CA GLN A 65 -6.98 2.24 16.82
C GLN A 65 -7.25 1.55 15.47
N CYS A 66 -8.35 0.79 15.32
CA CYS A 66 -8.71 0.22 14.01
C CYS A 66 -8.90 1.30 12.93
N HIS A 67 -9.43 2.48 13.28
CA HIS A 67 -9.56 3.59 12.32
C HIS A 67 -8.19 4.16 11.96
N GLU A 68 -7.28 4.30 12.93
CA GLU A 68 -5.89 4.71 12.69
C GLU A 68 -5.16 3.68 11.81
N MET A 69 -5.42 2.40 12.05
CA MET A 69 -4.85 1.30 11.27
C MET A 69 -5.31 1.34 9.82
N LEU A 70 -6.61 1.58 9.58
CA LEU A 70 -7.15 1.78 8.24
C LEU A 70 -6.53 3.00 7.54
N ALA A 71 -6.40 4.13 8.25
CA ALA A 71 -5.76 5.31 7.68
C ALA A 71 -4.29 5.04 7.30
N GLY A 72 -3.55 4.35 8.16
CA GLY A 72 -2.17 3.93 7.87
C GLY A 72 -2.08 2.95 6.68
N LEU A 73 -3.02 2.01 6.58
CA LEU A 73 -3.10 1.08 5.45
C LEU A 73 -3.39 1.81 4.13
N GLU A 74 -4.27 2.81 4.14
CA GLU A 74 -4.54 3.63 2.96
C GLU A 74 -3.32 4.48 2.55
N GLU A 75 -2.56 5.00 3.51
CA GLU A 75 -1.28 5.68 3.23
C GLU A 75 -0.28 4.72 2.61
N PHE A 76 -0.17 3.50 3.13
CA PHE A 76 0.68 2.45 2.57
C PHE A 76 0.27 2.06 1.16
N SER A 77 -1.03 1.90 0.89
CA SER A 77 -1.56 1.60 -0.45
C SER A 77 -1.21 2.71 -1.46
N ARG A 78 -1.41 3.99 -1.08
CA ARG A 78 -1.00 5.14 -1.90
C ARG A 78 0.51 5.17 -2.13
N LEU A 79 1.31 4.81 -1.14
CA LEU A 79 2.76 4.70 -1.27
C LEU A 79 3.16 3.59 -2.25
N CYS A 80 2.56 2.40 -2.16
CA CYS A 80 2.79 1.30 -3.10
C CYS A 80 2.47 1.71 -4.53
N THR A 81 1.32 2.37 -4.74
CA THR A 81 0.95 2.92 -6.07
C THR A 81 1.99 3.92 -6.60
N ARG A 82 2.49 4.83 -5.75
CA ARG A 82 3.52 5.81 -6.15
C ARG A 82 4.86 5.15 -6.51
N LEU A 83 5.17 4.01 -5.89
CA LEU A 83 6.38 3.22 -6.09
C LEU A 83 6.23 2.17 -7.21
N GLY A 84 5.04 2.01 -7.80
CA GLY A 84 4.77 0.99 -8.82
C GLY A 84 4.78 -0.44 -8.28
N LEU A 85 4.34 -0.63 -7.03
CA LEU A 85 4.27 -1.92 -6.34
C LEU A 85 2.83 -2.46 -6.37
N ASP A 86 2.43 -2.96 -7.53
CA ASP A 86 1.06 -3.45 -7.76
C ASP A 86 0.81 -4.85 -7.18
N ASP A 87 1.87 -5.57 -6.78
CA ASP A 87 1.81 -6.92 -6.22
C ASP A 87 1.44 -6.97 -4.72
N HIS A 88 1.27 -5.82 -4.06
CA HIS A 88 0.83 -5.73 -2.65
C HIS A 88 -0.68 -5.83 -2.45
N GLU A 89 -1.48 -5.92 -3.52
CA GLU A 89 -2.95 -5.87 -3.45
C GLU A 89 -3.53 -6.92 -2.49
N GLU A 90 -3.11 -8.18 -2.60
CA GLU A 90 -3.64 -9.27 -1.76
C GLU A 90 -3.33 -9.06 -0.26
N PHE A 91 -2.11 -8.57 0.06
CA PHE A 91 -1.73 -8.21 1.42
C PHE A 91 -2.57 -7.05 1.95
N ILE A 92 -2.75 -6.00 1.14
CA ILE A 92 -3.49 -4.80 1.50
C ILE A 92 -4.96 -5.14 1.77
N GLU A 93 -5.60 -5.91 0.89
CA GLU A 93 -6.99 -6.29 1.05
C GLU A 93 -7.22 -7.26 2.22
N GLY A 94 -6.27 -8.15 2.49
CA GLY A 94 -6.27 -8.97 3.70
C GLY A 94 -6.25 -8.12 4.97
N CYS A 95 -5.30 -7.17 5.07
CA CYS A 95 -5.23 -6.22 6.18
C CYS A 95 -6.53 -5.40 6.31
N ARG A 96 -7.05 -4.87 5.19
CA ARG A 96 -8.26 -4.05 5.13
C ARG A 96 -9.45 -4.81 5.72
N TRP A 97 -9.65 -6.06 5.30
CA TRP A 97 -10.74 -6.89 5.78
C TRP A 97 -10.72 -6.99 7.32
N HIS A 98 -9.56 -7.29 7.91
CA HIS A 98 -9.45 -7.40 9.36
C HIS A 98 -9.71 -6.07 10.05
N PHE A 99 -9.13 -4.97 9.58
CA PHE A 99 -9.25 -3.68 10.25
C PHE A 99 -10.69 -3.13 10.20
N GLU A 100 -11.44 -3.42 9.14
CA GLU A 100 -12.87 -3.07 9.03
C GLU A 100 -13.77 -3.94 9.91
N HIS A 101 -13.46 -5.23 10.05
CA HIS A 101 -14.33 -6.19 10.73
C HIS A 101 -14.02 -6.34 12.23
N TYR A 102 -12.81 -6.00 12.65
CA TYR A 102 -12.38 -6.16 14.03
C TYR A 102 -13.18 -5.32 15.04
N PRO A 103 -13.53 -4.03 14.77
CA PRO A 103 -14.39 -3.25 15.67
C PRO A 103 -15.76 -3.92 15.92
N HIS A 104 -16.34 -4.52 14.88
CA HIS A 104 -17.59 -5.24 15.01
C HIS A 104 -17.43 -6.48 15.91
N TYR A 105 -16.34 -7.25 15.74
CA TYR A 105 -16.01 -8.36 16.63
C TYR A 105 -15.89 -7.89 18.08
N LEU A 106 -15.10 -6.85 18.37
CA LEU A 106 -14.90 -6.32 19.72
C LEU A 106 -16.21 -5.91 20.39
N SER A 107 -17.08 -5.21 19.65
CA SER A 107 -18.38 -4.73 20.15
C SER A 107 -19.34 -5.85 20.59
N ARG A 108 -19.14 -7.06 20.07
CA ARG A 108 -20.03 -8.22 20.27
C ARG A 108 -19.26 -9.49 20.64
N HIS A 109 -18.04 -9.38 21.17
CA HIS A 109 -17.14 -10.53 21.35
C HIS A 109 -17.79 -11.67 22.16
N ARG A 110 -18.62 -11.35 23.17
CA ARG A 110 -19.39 -12.32 23.97
C ARG A 110 -20.39 -13.19 23.17
N HIS A 111 -20.71 -12.79 21.95
CA HIS A 111 -21.63 -13.50 21.04
C HIS A 111 -20.89 -14.36 20.02
N PHE A 112 -19.55 -14.32 20.01
CA PHE A 112 -18.70 -15.13 19.14
C PHE A 112 -17.87 -16.08 20.00
N ALA A 113 -17.53 -17.25 19.45
CA ALA A 113 -16.70 -18.22 20.17
C ALA A 113 -15.25 -17.72 20.28
N ASP A 114 -14.70 -17.27 19.16
CA ASP A 114 -13.36 -16.73 19.00
C ASP A 114 -13.31 -15.93 17.68
N TYR A 115 -12.19 -15.25 17.44
CA TYR A 115 -12.01 -14.42 16.25
C TYR A 115 -11.84 -15.24 14.97
N GLU A 116 -11.24 -16.42 15.05
CA GLU A 116 -11.08 -17.31 13.90
C GLU A 116 -12.44 -17.73 13.33
N LYS A 117 -13.34 -18.18 14.20
CA LYS A 117 -14.71 -18.55 13.83
C LYS A 117 -15.48 -17.34 13.30
N TYR A 118 -15.38 -16.20 13.98
CA TYR A 118 -15.98 -14.95 13.51
C TYR A 118 -15.58 -14.61 12.07
N THR A 119 -14.31 -14.84 11.73
CA THR A 119 -13.71 -14.61 10.41
C THR A 119 -14.22 -15.61 9.38
N ARG A 120 -14.20 -16.91 9.71
CA ARG A 120 -14.72 -17.97 8.83
C ARG A 120 -16.21 -17.80 8.52
N ASP A 121 -17.01 -17.47 9.52
CA ASP A 121 -18.46 -17.26 9.38
C ASP A 121 -18.80 -16.11 8.40
N ARG A 122 -17.85 -15.22 8.14
CA ARG A 122 -17.97 -14.09 7.20
C ARG A 122 -17.20 -14.29 5.91
N SER A 123 -16.68 -15.50 5.66
CA SER A 123 -15.82 -15.79 4.51
C SER A 123 -14.59 -14.87 4.41
N GLY A 124 -14.07 -14.41 5.55
CA GLY A 124 -12.87 -13.59 5.62
C GLY A 124 -11.58 -14.43 5.58
N PRO A 125 -10.43 -13.80 5.28
CA PRO A 125 -9.14 -14.46 5.33
C PRO A 125 -8.78 -14.81 6.78
N VAL A 126 -8.55 -16.09 7.08
CA VAL A 126 -8.13 -16.51 8.44
C VAL A 126 -6.73 -15.99 8.78
N ARG A 127 -5.90 -15.82 7.75
CA ARG A 127 -4.57 -15.21 7.84
C ARG A 127 -4.40 -14.26 6.66
N VAL A 128 -3.62 -13.21 6.88
CA VAL A 128 -3.15 -12.34 5.80
C VAL A 128 -1.91 -12.98 5.18
N VAL A 129 -1.81 -12.95 3.85
CA VAL A 129 -0.62 -13.40 3.13
C VAL A 129 0.57 -12.51 3.49
N ASP A 130 1.80 -13.03 3.48
CA ASP A 130 2.95 -12.17 3.71
C ASP A 130 3.08 -11.14 2.57
N PRO A 131 3.47 -9.88 2.87
CA PRO A 131 3.68 -8.89 1.82
C PRO A 131 4.83 -9.35 0.92
N PRO A 132 4.73 -9.13 -0.41
CA PRO A 132 5.73 -9.61 -1.35
C PRO A 132 7.13 -9.07 -1.02
N PRO A 133 8.18 -9.78 -1.45
CA PRO A 133 9.54 -9.27 -1.31
C PRO A 133 9.68 -7.97 -2.10
N PRO A 134 10.26 -6.91 -1.52
CA PRO A 134 10.45 -5.68 -2.25
C PRO A 134 11.41 -5.86 -3.43
N PRO A 135 11.26 -5.05 -4.48
CA PRO A 135 12.17 -5.08 -5.61
C PRO A 135 13.58 -4.64 -5.17
N ARG A 136 14.60 -5.09 -5.91
CA ARG A 136 16.02 -4.89 -5.54
C ARG A 136 16.42 -3.44 -5.35
N TRP A 137 15.77 -2.49 -6.03
CA TRP A 137 16.08 -1.06 -5.90
C TRP A 137 15.51 -0.43 -4.61
N LEU A 138 14.59 -1.13 -3.93
CA LEU A 138 13.97 -0.72 -2.68
C LEU A 138 14.70 -1.39 -1.50
N GLU A 139 16.01 -1.21 -1.44
CA GLU A 139 16.83 -1.75 -0.35
C GLU A 139 16.42 -1.14 0.98
N ARG A 140 16.65 -1.87 2.08
CA ARG A 140 16.48 -1.31 3.42
C ARG A 140 17.50 -0.18 3.62
N PRO A 141 17.05 1.03 4.01
CA PRO A 141 17.94 2.14 4.34
C PRO A 141 18.78 1.86 5.60
#